data_AF-A0A6P1D398-F1
#
_entry.id   AF-A0A6P1D398-F1
#
_cell.length_a   1.000
_cell.length_b   1.000
_cell.length_c   1.000
_cell.angle_alpha   90.00
_cell.angle_beta   90.00
_cell.angle_gamma   90.00
#
_symmetry.space_group_name_H-M   'P 1'
#
loop_
_entity.id
_entity.type
_entity.pdbx_description
1 polymer ?
#
loop_
_entity_poly.entity_id
_entity_poly.type
_entity_poly.pdbx_seq_one_letter_code
_entity_poly.pdbx_strand_id
1 'polypeptide(L)' 'MSHVPAYAGRTSVDPVAHALEVTGGRGVDASFDAAGVGTATFAPAVGALRKGGTTVAVAMYH' A
#
# COMPACT_ATOMS: atom_id res chain seq x y z
N MET A 1 27.51 6.15 -12.51
CA MET A 1 26.06 5.95 -12.70
C MET A 1 25.42 5.97 -11.32
N SER A 2 24.68 7.03 -10.98
CA SER A 2 23.91 7.11 -9.74
C SER A 2 22.58 6.37 -9.96
N HIS A 3 22.29 5.38 -9.13
CA HIS A 3 20.97 4.77 -9.05
C HIS A 3 20.01 5.81 -8.45
N VAL A 4 19.24 6.48 -9.29
CA VAL A 4 18.10 7.28 -8.84
C VAL A 4 16.94 6.31 -8.63
N PRO A 5 16.48 6.07 -7.38
CA PRO A 5 15.31 5.23 -7.18
C PRO A 5 14.13 5.89 -7.88
N ALA A 6 13.39 5.12 -8.68
CA ALA A 6 12.30 5.56 -9.56
C ALA A 6 11.09 6.21 -8.84
N TYR A 7 11.22 6.51 -7.55
CA TYR A 7 10.21 7.01 -6.62
C TYR A 7 10.31 8.53 -6.38
N ALA A 8 11.46 9.16 -6.60
CA ALA A 8 11.64 10.59 -6.36
C ALA A 8 10.92 11.43 -7.45
N GLY A 9 9.65 11.78 -7.22
CA GLY A 9 8.94 12.78 -8.04
C GLY A 9 7.48 12.47 -8.40
N ARG A 10 6.92 11.30 -8.03
CA ARG A 10 5.48 11.03 -8.24
C ARG A 10 4.70 11.32 -6.96
N THR A 11 4.02 12.46 -6.92
CA THR A 11 3.15 12.86 -5.80
C THR A 11 1.83 12.08 -5.72
N SER A 12 1.56 11.20 -6.69
CA SER A 12 0.45 10.24 -6.65
C SER A 12 0.84 8.95 -7.39
N VAL A 13 1.41 7.99 -6.67
CA VAL A 13 1.42 6.59 -7.10
C VAL A 13 0.24 5.93 -6.41
N ASP A 14 -0.65 5.27 -7.17
CA ASP A 14 -1.67 4.41 -6.56
C ASP A 14 -0.96 3.20 -5.93
N PRO A 15 -0.93 3.10 -4.59
CA PRO A 15 -0.21 2.03 -3.92
C PRO A 15 -0.87 0.66 -4.15
N VAL A 16 -2.17 0.60 -4.45
CA VAL A 16 -2.87 -0.64 -4.76
C VAL A 16 -2.44 -1.14 -6.14
N ALA A 17 -2.48 -0.27 -7.15
CA ALA A 17 -2.03 -0.62 -8.49
C ALA A 17 -0.56 -1.09 -8.48
N HIS A 18 0.29 -0.39 -7.74
CA HIS A 18 1.69 -0.78 -7.60
C HIS A 18 1.84 -2.15 -6.92
N ALA A 19 1.13 -2.39 -5.81
CA ALA A 19 1.18 -3.67 -5.11
C ALA A 19 0.70 -4.83 -6.00
N LEU A 20 -0.33 -4.61 -6.82
CA LEU A 20 -0.82 -5.61 -7.76
C LEU A 20 0.20 -5.86 -8.89
N GLU A 21 0.82 -4.83 -9.45
CA GLU A 21 1.86 -4.97 -10.47
C GLU A 21 3.02 -5.85 -9.97
N VAL A 22 3.58 -5.53 -8.80
CA VAL A 22 4.75 -6.25 -8.27
C VAL A 22 4.42 -7.66 -7.78
N THR A 23 3.14 -7.95 -7.48
CA THR A 23 2.68 -9.29 -7.07
C THR A 23 2.09 -10.10 -8.22
N GLY A 24 2.16 -9.62 -9.47
CA GLY A 24 1.57 -10.30 -10.63
C GLY A 24 0.04 -10.43 -10.53
N GLY A 25 -0.62 -9.45 -9.92
CA GLY A 25 -2.06 -9.39 -9.73
C GLY A 25 -2.60 -10.18 -8.53
N ARG A 26 -1.74 -10.88 -7.77
CA ARG A 26 -2.17 -11.67 -6.61
C ARG A 26 -2.64 -10.81 -5.44
N GLY A 27 -1.99 -9.66 -5.21
CA GLY A 27 -2.11 -8.88 -3.98
C GLY A 27 -1.21 -9.41 -2.85
N VAL A 28 -1.10 -8.64 -1.78
CA VAL A 28 -0.22 -8.94 -0.65
C VAL A 28 -0.90 -9.84 0.39
N ASP A 29 -0.12 -10.65 1.10
CA ASP A 29 -0.61 -11.50 2.18
C ASP A 29 -1.02 -10.69 3.42
N ALA A 30 -0.28 -9.62 3.72
CA ALA A 30 -0.53 -8.73 4.83
C ALA A 30 -0.23 -7.27 4.47
N SER A 31 -0.95 -6.34 5.10
CA SER A 31 -0.70 -4.90 5.01
C SER A 31 -0.73 -4.25 6.39
N PHE A 32 -0.03 -3.13 6.54
CA PHE A 32 0.06 -2.37 7.79
C PHE A 32 -0.32 -0.92 7.50
N ASP A 33 -1.44 -0.45 8.05
CA ASP A 33 -1.75 0.98 8.06
C ASP A 33 -1.22 1.60 9.35
N ALA A 34 -0.12 2.33 9.22
CA ALA A 34 0.53 3.05 10.31
C ALA A 34 0.39 4.57 10.19
N ALA A 35 -0.24 5.07 9.12
CA ALA A 35 -0.41 6.50 8.91
C ALA A 35 -1.61 7.04 9.71
N GLY A 36 -2.65 6.22 9.91
CA GLY A 36 -3.79 6.56 10.76
C GLY A 36 -4.70 7.66 10.21
N VAL A 37 -4.58 8.02 8.93
CA VAL A 37 -5.34 9.11 8.26
C VAL A 37 -6.73 8.62 7.82
N GLY A 38 -7.34 7.78 8.63
CA GLY A 38 -8.64 7.16 8.36
C GLY A 38 -8.69 6.44 7.01
N THR A 39 -9.80 6.63 6.30
CA THR A 39 -10.08 5.91 5.03
C THR A 39 -9.02 6.16 3.96
N ALA A 40 -8.32 7.31 3.98
CA ALA A 40 -7.34 7.67 2.96
C ALA A 40 -6.16 6.69 2.91
N THR A 41 -5.76 6.11 4.04
CA THR A 41 -4.69 5.10 4.11
C THR A 41 -5.21 3.70 4.36
N PHE A 42 -6.33 3.57 5.08
CA PHE A 42 -6.90 2.27 5.40
C PHE A 42 -7.47 1.57 4.16
N ALA A 43 -8.20 2.30 3.29
CA ALA A 43 -8.80 1.69 2.10
C ALA A 43 -7.74 1.15 1.12
N PRO A 44 -6.65 1.86 0.81
CA PRO A 44 -5.55 1.29 0.04
C PRO A 44 -4.87 0.09 0.72
N ALA A 45 -4.68 0.13 2.05
CA ALA A 45 -4.09 -1.00 2.77
C ALA A 45 -4.94 -2.27 2.66
N VAL A 46 -6.28 -2.14 2.72
CA VAL A 46 -7.21 -3.26 2.50
C VAL A 46 -7.26 -3.66 1.02
N GLY A 47 -7.30 -2.70 0.11
CA GLY A 47 -7.44 -2.92 -1.33
C GLY A 47 -6.27 -3.65 -1.98
N ALA A 48 -5.08 -3.58 -1.37
CA ALA A 48 -3.90 -4.32 -1.85
C ALA A 48 -3.89 -5.81 -1.45
N LEU A 49 -4.78 -6.26 -0.57
CA LEU A 49 -4.75 -7.64 -0.07
C LEU A 49 -5.20 -8.65 -1.13
N ARG A 50 -4.55 -9.81 -1.11
CA ARG A 50 -5.14 -11.01 -1.73
C ARG A 50 -6.38 -11.46 -0.96
N LYS A 51 -7.19 -12.34 -1.56
CA LYS A 51 -8.27 -13.03 -0.85
C LYS A 51 -7.73 -13.77 0.39
N GLY A 52 -8.32 -13.50 1.54
CA GLY A 52 -7.90 -14.07 2.84
C GLY A 52 -6.59 -13.51 3.39
N GLY A 53 -6.11 -12.36 2.88
CA GLY A 53 -5.03 -11.59 3.51
C GLY A 53 -5.52 -10.83 4.74
N THR A 54 -4.61 -10.16 5.43
CA THR A 54 -4.93 -9.43 6.68
C THR A 54 -4.33 -8.03 6.70
N THR A 55 -5.14 -7.04 7.05
CA THR A 55 -4.64 -5.69 7.39
C THR A 55 -4.47 -5.56 8.89
N VAL A 56 -3.34 -4.99 9.30
CA VAL A 56 -3.10 -4.53 10.67
C VAL A 56 -3.21 -3.01 10.70
N ALA A 57 -4.18 -2.49 11.44
CA ALA A 57 -4.25 -1.07 11.75
C ALA A 57 -3.34 -0.80 12.96
N VAL A 58 -2.18 -0.21 12.72
CA VAL A 58 -1.18 0.11 13.76
C VAL A 58 -1.52 1.45 14.41
N ALA A 59 -1.99 2.41 13.62
CA ALA A 59 -2.52 3.69 14.10
C ALA A 59 -3.98 3.81 13.67
N MET A 60 -4.88 4.03 14.62
CA MET A 60 -6.26 4.43 14.32
C MET A 60 -6.55 5.76 15.01
N TYR A 61 -6.95 6.74 14.20
CA TYR A 61 -7.38 8.10 14.59
C TYR A 61 -6.25 9.04 15.05
N HIS A 62 -5.69 9.79 14.09
CA HIS A 62 -4.92 11.02 14.33
C HIS A 62 -5.54 12.19 13.55
#